data_AF-A0A0Q5JSP7-F1
#
_entry.id   AF-A0A0Q5JSP7-F1
#
_cell.length_a   1.000
_cell.length_b   1.000
_cell.length_c   1.000
_cell.angle_alpha   90.00
_cell.angle_beta   90.00
_cell.angle_gamma   90.00
#
_symmetry.space_group_name_H-M   'P 1'
#
loop_
_entity.id
_entity.type
_entity.pdbx_description
1 polymer ?
#
loop_
_entity_poly.entity_id
_entity_poly.type
_entity_poly.pdbx_seq_one_letter_code
_entity_poly.pdbx_strand_id
1 'polypeptide(L)'
;MEPLLALLADWWWIGPAAAGAGTVGWVGVRRSRQRALPAGTTTTTDRAARGWASRPLSKGAARRLELDAAQLDLQMARNAVTRGRADVKVADAEVVRAQAERAASRVSNDVVTAARARLVDAQRDLRAASAEVRARRAGVKAAKAMLPAIRSGSAPLPVVRVLAEHDAILTRWMAYETDTALAIDYPVMTDPRSPLLAEFLRAHERAQWLRPATPQTRLEPADFLAYRDAVRRAGHAFDRAEQSARRGGEQPRVEGTDAWSRVASDLAETAQRALAHSMESMGRAAARTWNERGAKRPQKRVPDADGPDSRRGAGAAQPDAGSGEGTPPRGGPFWPPPARDRPRPPAS
;
A
#
# COMPACT_ATOMS: atom_id res chain seq x y z
N MET A 1 -32.74 -24.44 -18.19
CA MET A 1 -32.11 -25.78 -18.19
C MET A 1 -31.25 -25.86 -19.43
N GLU A 2 -29.94 -25.68 -19.27
CA GLU A 2 -28.90 -25.95 -20.29
C GLU A 2 -27.55 -25.97 -19.51
N PRO A 3 -27.10 -27.10 -18.93
CA PRO A 3 -25.80 -27.24 -18.30
C PRO A 3 -24.82 -27.96 -19.23
N LEU A 4 -24.26 -27.27 -20.23
CA LEU A 4 -23.34 -27.86 -21.23
C LEU A 4 -22.26 -26.88 -21.74
N LEU A 5 -21.66 -26.07 -20.85
CA LEU A 5 -20.44 -25.28 -21.16
C LEU A 5 -19.34 -25.47 -20.11
N ALA A 6 -19.09 -26.71 -19.74
CA ALA A 6 -17.92 -27.11 -18.96
C ALA A 6 -17.25 -28.27 -19.68
N LEU A 7 -16.22 -27.98 -20.49
CA LEU A 7 -15.12 -28.84 -20.93
C LEU A 7 -14.51 -28.22 -22.19
N LEU A 8 -13.44 -27.41 -22.02
CA LEU A 8 -12.29 -27.19 -22.94
C LEU A 8 -11.61 -25.86 -22.63
N ALA A 9 -10.88 -25.81 -21.52
CA ALA A 9 -9.88 -24.77 -21.28
C ALA A 9 -8.75 -25.36 -20.43
N ASP A 10 -8.12 -26.40 -20.96
CA ASP A 10 -6.83 -26.88 -20.50
C ASP A 10 -5.88 -26.80 -21.70
N TRP A 11 -4.62 -26.41 -21.44
CA TRP A 11 -3.47 -26.66 -22.32
C TRP A 11 -2.98 -25.60 -23.33
N TRP A 12 -2.98 -24.29 -23.07
CA TRP A 12 -2.24 -23.37 -23.95
C TRP A 12 -1.14 -22.51 -23.33
N TRP A 13 -0.93 -22.52 -22.00
CA TRP A 13 0.15 -21.73 -21.40
C TRP A 13 1.44 -22.50 -21.05
N ILE A 14 1.51 -23.82 -21.28
CA ILE A 14 2.78 -24.57 -21.07
C ILE A 14 3.71 -24.32 -22.27
N GLY A 15 4.51 -23.25 -22.20
CA GLY A 15 5.63 -22.92 -23.09
C GLY A 15 6.66 -22.03 -22.38
N PRO A 16 7.97 -22.17 -22.67
CA PRO A 16 9.04 -22.09 -21.69
C PRO A 16 9.60 -20.66 -21.49
N ALA A 17 9.52 -20.14 -20.27
CA ALA A 17 10.30 -18.96 -19.86
C ALA A 17 10.59 -19.01 -18.36
N ALA A 18 11.56 -19.82 -17.96
CA ALA A 18 12.14 -19.77 -16.62
C ALA A 18 13.67 -19.75 -16.73
N ALA A 19 14.19 -18.64 -17.26
CA ALA A 19 15.58 -18.25 -17.13
C ALA A 19 15.63 -16.90 -16.40
N GLY A 20 16.22 -16.88 -15.21
CA GLY A 20 16.73 -15.65 -14.60
C GLY A 20 16.11 -15.24 -13.26
N ALA A 21 17.00 -15.23 -12.24
CA ALA A 21 17.00 -14.34 -11.08
C ALA A 21 16.06 -14.63 -9.89
N GLY A 22 16.61 -15.35 -8.91
CA GLY A 22 16.75 -14.81 -7.55
C GLY A 22 15.53 -14.84 -6.64
N THR A 23 15.05 -16.02 -6.25
CA THR A 23 14.22 -16.15 -5.03
C THR A 23 14.89 -17.07 -4.02
N VAL A 24 15.54 -16.46 -3.02
CA VAL A 24 15.93 -17.14 -1.79
C VAL A 24 14.66 -17.54 -1.05
N GLY A 25 14.52 -18.85 -0.83
CA GLY A 25 13.70 -19.44 0.23
C GLY A 25 12.22 -19.65 -0.09
N TRP A 26 11.86 -20.78 -0.72
CA TRP A 26 10.89 -21.75 -0.16
C TRP A 26 10.59 -22.95 -1.07
N VAL A 27 11.50 -23.93 -1.08
CA VAL A 27 11.31 -25.25 -1.74
C VAL A 27 10.81 -26.31 -0.73
N GLY A 28 10.26 -25.89 0.42
CA GLY A 28 10.05 -26.76 1.58
C GLY A 28 8.81 -27.66 1.57
N VAL A 29 7.70 -27.30 0.90
CA VAL A 29 6.41 -27.98 1.18
C VAL A 29 6.05 -29.13 0.22
N ARG A 30 6.65 -29.23 -0.97
CA ARG A 30 6.55 -30.48 -1.77
C ARG A 30 7.72 -31.44 -1.59
N ARG A 31 8.83 -31.01 -0.97
CA ARG A 31 10.10 -31.77 -0.95
C ARG A 31 10.35 -32.59 0.32
N SER A 32 9.46 -32.54 1.32
CA SER A 32 9.55 -33.40 2.51
C SER A 32 9.37 -34.90 2.20
N ARG A 33 8.96 -35.26 0.98
CA ARG A 33 8.94 -36.65 0.49
C ARG A 33 10.27 -37.14 -0.10
N GLN A 34 11.30 -36.29 -0.15
CA GLN A 34 12.60 -36.63 -0.72
C GLN A 34 13.74 -36.20 0.21
N ARG A 35 13.81 -36.80 1.41
CA ARG A 35 15.11 -36.96 2.06
C ARG A 35 15.84 -38.10 1.36
N ALA A 36 17.07 -37.80 0.95
CA ALA A 36 17.95 -38.63 0.14
C ALA A 36 17.92 -40.11 0.54
N LEU A 37 17.49 -40.96 -0.38
CA LEU A 37 17.87 -42.37 -0.41
C LEU A 37 18.83 -42.55 -1.59
N PRO A 38 19.93 -43.31 -1.41
CA PRO A 38 20.87 -43.60 -2.47
C PRO A 38 20.15 -44.22 -3.67
N ALA A 39 20.62 -43.89 -4.88
CA ALA A 39 20.08 -44.39 -6.13
C ALA A 39 19.99 -45.93 -6.10
N GLY A 40 18.78 -46.47 -5.98
CA GLY A 40 18.57 -47.93 -5.98
C GLY A 40 17.24 -48.46 -5.43
N THR A 41 16.42 -47.70 -4.69
CA THR A 41 15.26 -48.29 -3.96
C THR A 41 13.97 -47.44 -3.98
N THR A 42 13.44 -47.04 -5.14
CA THR A 42 12.30 -46.08 -5.20
C THR A 42 10.92 -46.66 -5.52
N THR A 43 10.74 -47.95 -5.78
CA THR A 43 9.42 -48.44 -6.25
C THR A 43 8.37 -48.65 -5.15
N THR A 44 8.77 -49.05 -3.94
CA THR A 44 7.81 -49.41 -2.87
C THR A 44 7.25 -48.18 -2.15
N THR A 45 8.10 -47.23 -1.77
CA THR A 45 7.67 -46.01 -1.06
C THR A 45 6.86 -45.09 -1.96
N ASP A 46 7.20 -45.01 -3.25
CA ASP A 46 6.48 -44.21 -4.23
C ASP A 46 5.11 -44.83 -4.57
N ARG A 47 5.02 -46.16 -4.70
CA ARG A 47 3.72 -46.85 -4.84
C ARG A 47 2.83 -46.68 -3.62
N ALA A 48 3.40 -46.78 -2.41
CA ALA A 48 2.66 -46.55 -1.17
C ALA A 48 2.22 -45.09 -1.03
N ALA A 49 3.07 -44.13 -1.40
CA ALA A 49 2.75 -42.71 -1.40
C ALA A 49 1.66 -42.36 -2.41
N ARG A 50 1.71 -42.95 -3.62
CA ARG A 50 0.64 -42.84 -4.63
C ARG A 50 -0.66 -43.49 -4.16
N GLY A 51 -0.60 -44.69 -3.60
CA GLY A 51 -1.77 -45.40 -3.07
C GLY A 51 -2.41 -44.72 -1.86
N TRP A 52 -1.63 -43.99 -1.06
CA TRP A 52 -2.16 -43.16 0.01
C TRP A 52 -2.84 -41.88 -0.51
N ALA A 53 -2.24 -41.25 -1.53
CA ALA A 53 -2.76 -40.02 -2.14
C ALA A 53 -4.05 -40.27 -2.94
N SER A 54 -4.21 -41.45 -3.53
CA SER A 54 -5.40 -41.83 -4.29
C SER A 54 -6.61 -42.18 -3.41
N ARG A 55 -6.43 -42.33 -2.09
CA ARG A 55 -7.54 -42.66 -1.18
C ARG A 55 -8.30 -41.39 -0.79
N PRO A 56 -9.63 -41.34 -0.99
CA PRO A 56 -10.42 -40.19 -0.60
C PRO A 56 -10.38 -39.98 0.93
N LEU A 57 -10.44 -38.73 1.36
CA LEU A 57 -10.60 -38.38 2.77
C LEU A 57 -11.92 -38.93 3.30
N SER A 58 -11.95 -39.35 4.57
CA SER A 58 -13.21 -39.65 5.24
C SER A 58 -14.07 -38.39 5.31
N LYS A 59 -15.41 -38.54 5.28
CA LYS A 59 -16.34 -37.40 5.38
C LYS A 59 -16.07 -36.55 6.63
N GLY A 60 -15.73 -37.17 7.75
CA GLY A 60 -15.37 -36.48 8.99
C GLY A 60 -14.10 -35.63 8.85
N ALA A 61 -13.05 -36.19 8.23
CA ALA A 61 -11.78 -35.49 8.00
C ALA A 61 -11.96 -34.32 7.02
N ALA A 62 -12.71 -34.52 5.93
CA ALA A 62 -13.00 -33.45 4.97
C ALA A 62 -13.71 -32.24 5.60
N ARG A 63 -14.64 -32.48 6.53
CA ARG A 63 -15.34 -31.40 7.26
C ARG A 63 -14.44 -30.69 8.27
N ARG A 64 -13.53 -31.41 8.91
CA ARG A 64 -12.61 -30.88 9.94
C ARG A 64 -11.34 -30.25 9.39
N LEU A 65 -11.06 -30.43 8.09
CA LEU A 65 -9.83 -30.02 7.44
C LEU A 65 -9.43 -28.57 7.75
N GLU A 66 -10.38 -27.64 7.74
CA GLU A 66 -10.12 -26.23 8.04
C GLU A 66 -9.78 -25.98 9.52
N LEU A 67 -10.42 -26.70 10.44
CA LEU A 67 -10.08 -26.61 11.86
C LEU A 67 -8.68 -27.17 12.10
N ASP A 68 -8.37 -28.33 11.55
CA ASP A 68 -7.07 -28.98 11.72
C ASP A 68 -5.96 -28.11 11.09
N ALA A 69 -6.23 -27.48 9.94
CA ALA A 69 -5.33 -26.50 9.31
C ALA A 69 -5.14 -25.25 10.18
N ALA A 70 -6.21 -24.69 10.75
CA ALA A 70 -6.12 -23.53 11.65
C ALA A 70 -5.35 -23.86 12.95
N GLN A 71 -5.45 -25.08 13.45
CA GLN A 71 -4.68 -25.55 14.61
C GLN A 71 -3.18 -25.65 14.29
N LEU A 72 -2.84 -26.22 13.13
CA LEU A 72 -1.46 -26.28 12.63
C LEU A 72 -0.85 -24.88 12.51
N ASP A 73 -1.62 -23.97 11.93
CA ASP A 73 -1.25 -22.57 11.73
C ASP A 73 -1.00 -21.83 13.06
N LEU A 74 -1.86 -22.04 14.06
CA LEU A 74 -1.63 -21.56 15.42
C LEU A 74 -0.37 -22.15 16.08
N GLN A 75 -0.09 -23.44 15.83
CA GLN A 75 1.14 -24.08 16.32
C GLN A 75 2.38 -23.47 15.66
N MET A 76 2.34 -23.22 14.34
CA MET A 76 3.41 -22.54 13.61
C MET A 76 3.65 -21.12 14.15
N ALA A 77 2.59 -20.36 14.42
CA ALA A 77 2.70 -19.02 15.01
C ALA A 77 3.32 -19.04 16.42
N ARG A 78 2.97 -20.03 17.26
CA ARG A 78 3.61 -20.21 18.58
C ARG A 78 5.09 -20.52 18.45
N ASN A 79 5.47 -21.38 17.50
CA ASN A 79 6.86 -21.70 17.22
C ASN A 79 7.64 -20.50 16.66
N ALA A 80 6.97 -19.60 15.91
CA ALA A 80 7.58 -18.36 15.46
C ALA A 80 7.89 -17.42 16.64
N VAL A 81 7.03 -17.36 17.66
CA VAL A 81 7.31 -16.60 18.88
C VAL A 81 8.50 -17.16 19.66
N THR A 82 8.62 -18.49 19.77
CA THR A 82 9.79 -19.08 20.46
C THR A 82 11.09 -18.81 19.69
N ARG A 83 11.06 -18.89 18.35
CA ARG A 83 12.19 -18.50 17.50
C ARG A 83 12.53 -17.00 17.63
N GLY A 84 11.54 -16.11 17.52
CA GLY A 84 11.76 -14.67 17.64
C GLY A 84 12.35 -14.24 18.99
N ARG A 85 12.03 -14.96 20.08
CA ARG A 85 12.69 -14.75 21.38
C ARG A 85 14.17 -15.13 21.36
N ALA A 86 14.54 -16.19 20.63
CA ALA A 86 15.94 -16.56 20.44
C ALA A 86 16.65 -15.53 19.57
N ASP A 87 16.02 -15.06 18.49
CA ASP A 87 16.59 -14.06 17.58
C ASP A 87 16.87 -12.73 18.30
N VAL A 88 15.98 -12.29 19.19
CA VAL A 88 16.22 -11.10 20.03
C VAL A 88 17.43 -11.28 20.95
N LYS A 89 17.61 -12.46 21.54
CA LYS A 89 18.79 -12.73 22.39
C LYS A 89 20.09 -12.74 21.58
N VAL A 90 20.05 -13.29 20.37
CA VAL A 90 21.21 -13.27 19.46
C VAL A 90 21.56 -11.84 19.08
N ALA A 91 20.57 -11.04 18.68
CA ALA A 91 20.78 -9.65 18.31
C ALA A 91 21.28 -8.79 19.49
N ASP A 92 20.80 -9.06 20.72
CA ASP A 92 21.31 -8.40 21.92
C ASP A 92 22.78 -8.75 22.19
N ALA A 93 23.16 -10.03 22.07
CA ALA A 93 24.55 -10.45 22.17
C ALA A 93 25.43 -9.83 21.07
N GLU A 94 24.92 -9.66 19.85
CA GLU A 94 25.62 -8.94 18.77
C GLU A 94 25.87 -7.47 19.13
N VAL A 95 24.90 -6.80 19.76
CA VAL A 95 25.07 -5.41 20.23
C VAL A 95 26.14 -5.32 21.30
N VAL A 96 26.13 -6.21 22.30
CA VAL A 96 27.15 -6.24 23.38
C VAL A 96 28.53 -6.52 22.79
N ARG A 97 28.63 -7.48 21.87
CA ARG A 97 29.89 -7.80 21.18
C ARG A 97 30.41 -6.60 20.38
N ALA A 98 29.57 -5.95 19.58
CA ALA A 98 29.95 -4.79 18.80
C ALA A 98 30.41 -3.62 19.70
N GLN A 99 29.77 -3.43 20.85
CA GLN A 99 30.18 -2.42 21.84
C GLN A 99 31.55 -2.73 22.44
N ALA A 100 31.83 -3.99 22.80
CA ALA A 100 33.13 -4.40 23.30
C ALA A 100 34.24 -4.26 22.25
N GLU A 101 33.97 -4.66 21.00
CA GLU A 101 34.91 -4.50 19.89
C GLU A 101 35.17 -3.02 19.56
N ARG A 102 34.15 -2.16 19.70
CA ARG A 102 34.30 -0.71 19.58
C ARG A 102 35.13 -0.10 20.70
N ALA A 103 34.94 -0.56 21.95
CA ALA A 103 35.73 -0.12 23.10
C ALA A 103 37.21 -0.51 22.94
N ALA A 104 37.48 -1.67 22.34
CA ALA A 104 38.82 -2.10 21.96
C ALA A 104 39.35 -1.42 20.68
N SER A 105 38.65 -0.44 20.12
CA SER A 105 38.97 0.24 18.85
C SER A 105 39.18 -0.70 17.65
N ARG A 106 38.60 -1.91 17.69
CA ARG A 106 38.70 -2.90 16.61
C ARG A 106 37.67 -2.67 15.50
N VAL A 107 36.58 -1.98 15.82
CA VAL A 107 35.42 -1.79 14.94
C VAL A 107 34.91 -0.34 15.03
N SER A 108 34.35 0.17 13.93
CA SER A 108 33.76 1.51 13.85
C SER A 108 32.40 1.63 14.57
N ASN A 109 31.95 2.86 14.81
CA ASN A 109 30.63 3.12 15.42
C ASN A 109 29.47 2.60 14.56
N ASP A 110 29.64 2.55 13.24
CA ASP A 110 28.59 2.13 12.29
C ASP A 110 28.18 0.67 12.49
N VAL A 111 29.08 -0.19 12.97
CA VAL A 111 28.74 -1.58 13.28
C VAL A 111 27.88 -1.67 14.52
N VAL A 112 28.12 -0.82 15.52
CA VAL A 112 27.27 -0.74 16.72
C VAL A 112 25.87 -0.24 16.35
N THR A 113 25.77 0.76 15.48
CA THR A 113 24.46 1.26 15.02
C THR A 113 23.73 0.21 14.18
N ALA A 114 24.43 -0.51 13.29
CA ALA A 114 23.86 -1.62 12.53
C ALA A 114 23.38 -2.77 13.44
N ALA A 115 24.15 -3.16 14.46
CA ALA A 115 23.75 -4.17 15.42
C ALA A 115 22.49 -3.74 16.20
N ARG A 116 22.42 -2.47 16.62
CA ARG A 116 21.22 -1.91 17.27
C ARG A 116 20.00 -1.93 16.36
N ALA A 117 20.16 -1.61 15.07
CA ALA A 117 19.07 -1.70 14.10
C ALA A 117 18.53 -3.13 13.99
N ARG A 118 19.41 -4.15 13.89
CA ARG A 118 19.00 -5.56 13.89
C ARG A 118 18.25 -5.97 15.15
N LEU A 119 18.65 -5.46 16.32
CA LEU A 119 17.93 -5.71 17.57
C LEU A 119 16.52 -5.12 17.53
N VAL A 120 16.36 -3.89 17.02
CA VAL A 120 15.04 -3.26 16.85
C VAL A 120 14.17 -4.06 15.87
N ASP A 121 14.73 -4.52 14.76
CA ASP A 121 14.03 -5.35 13.79
C ASP A 121 13.59 -6.69 14.42
N ALA A 122 14.48 -7.38 15.14
CA ALA A 122 14.15 -8.62 15.85
C ALA A 122 13.03 -8.42 16.90
N GLN A 123 13.05 -7.29 17.62
CA GLN A 123 11.97 -6.95 18.56
C GLN A 123 10.65 -6.67 17.85
N ARG A 124 10.67 -5.99 16.70
CA ARG A 124 9.49 -5.75 15.87
C ARG A 124 8.92 -7.07 15.35
N ASP A 125 9.76 -7.97 14.88
CA ASP A 125 9.37 -9.29 14.39
C ASP A 125 8.77 -10.15 15.50
N LEU A 126 9.34 -10.12 16.71
CA LEU A 126 8.75 -10.79 17.87
C LEU A 126 7.36 -10.23 18.21
N ARG A 127 7.19 -8.90 18.18
CA ARG A 127 5.87 -8.27 18.40
C ARG A 127 4.89 -8.69 17.31
N ALA A 128 5.30 -8.69 16.05
CA ALA A 128 4.49 -9.17 14.93
C ALA A 128 4.08 -10.64 15.12
N ALA A 129 5.02 -11.54 15.46
CA ALA A 129 4.74 -12.94 15.74
C ALA A 129 3.75 -13.12 16.92
N SER A 130 3.84 -12.28 17.95
CA SER A 130 2.89 -12.31 19.07
C SER A 130 1.49 -11.84 18.67
N ALA A 131 1.38 -10.86 17.78
CA ALA A 131 0.12 -10.43 17.20
C ALA A 131 -0.48 -11.53 16.31
N GLU A 132 0.37 -12.23 15.56
CA GLU A 132 -0.01 -13.34 14.71
C GLU A 132 -0.67 -14.47 15.51
N VAL A 133 -0.12 -14.82 16.68
CA VAL A 133 -0.74 -15.81 17.58
C VAL A 133 -2.17 -15.40 17.97
N ARG A 134 -2.44 -14.11 18.19
CA ARG A 134 -3.79 -13.62 18.49
C ARG A 134 -4.72 -13.77 17.29
N ALA A 135 -4.24 -13.42 16.09
CA ALA A 135 -5.00 -13.60 14.84
C ALA A 135 -5.30 -15.09 14.56
N ARG A 136 -4.33 -15.99 14.69
CA ARG A 136 -4.54 -17.43 14.46
C ARG A 136 -5.47 -18.08 15.49
N ARG A 137 -5.51 -17.59 16.73
CA ARG A 137 -6.53 -18.01 17.71
C ARG A 137 -7.95 -17.65 17.26
N ALA A 138 -8.13 -16.47 16.67
CA ALA A 138 -9.41 -16.08 16.09
C ALA A 138 -9.78 -16.98 14.89
N GLY A 139 -8.80 -17.32 14.04
CA GLY A 139 -8.97 -18.28 12.95
C GLY A 139 -9.45 -19.67 13.40
N VAL A 140 -8.88 -20.21 14.49
CA VAL A 140 -9.34 -21.48 15.09
C VAL A 140 -10.79 -21.37 15.60
N LYS A 141 -11.15 -20.25 16.23
CA LYS A 141 -12.53 -20.02 16.69
C LYS A 141 -13.51 -19.94 15.51
N ALA A 142 -13.15 -19.22 14.45
CA ALA A 142 -13.95 -19.13 13.23
C ALA A 142 -14.13 -20.51 12.57
N ALA A 143 -13.04 -21.27 12.39
CA ALA A 143 -13.11 -22.62 11.84
C ALA A 143 -13.99 -23.55 12.69
N LYS A 144 -13.89 -23.47 14.02
CA LYS A 144 -14.74 -24.23 14.93
C LYS A 144 -16.22 -23.84 14.82
N ALA A 145 -16.52 -22.55 14.65
CA ALA A 145 -17.87 -22.03 14.50
C ALA A 145 -18.53 -22.48 13.18
N MET A 146 -17.76 -22.73 12.12
CA MET A 146 -18.29 -23.22 10.84
C MET A 146 -18.62 -24.73 10.84
N LEU A 147 -18.03 -25.51 11.75
CA LEU A 147 -18.20 -26.98 11.76
C LEU A 147 -19.65 -27.47 11.82
N PRO A 148 -20.56 -26.88 12.63
CA PRO A 148 -21.96 -27.31 12.64
C PRO A 148 -22.64 -27.13 11.29
N ALA A 149 -22.48 -25.97 10.63
CA ALA A 149 -23.05 -25.69 9.32
C ALA A 149 -22.50 -26.63 8.22
N ILE A 150 -21.19 -26.93 8.28
CA ILE A 150 -20.56 -27.90 7.37
C ILE A 150 -21.09 -29.32 7.65
N ARG A 151 -21.38 -29.67 8.91
CA ARG A 151 -21.90 -30.99 9.28
C ARG A 151 -23.36 -31.18 8.87
N SER A 152 -24.20 -30.15 9.00
CA SER A 152 -25.59 -30.15 8.54
C SER A 152 -25.71 -30.05 7.02
N GLY A 153 -24.62 -29.71 6.31
CA GLY A 153 -24.62 -29.55 4.86
C GLY A 153 -25.13 -28.18 4.38
N SER A 154 -25.38 -27.24 5.30
CA SER A 154 -25.79 -25.86 4.94
C SER A 154 -24.62 -24.99 4.50
N ALA A 155 -23.39 -25.42 4.73
CA ALA A 155 -22.18 -24.79 4.22
C ALA A 155 -21.35 -25.78 3.37
N PRO A 156 -20.67 -25.30 2.30
CA PRO A 156 -19.82 -26.14 1.48
C PRO A 156 -18.63 -26.68 2.26
N LEU A 157 -18.08 -27.81 1.81
CA LEU A 157 -16.82 -28.33 2.35
C LEU A 157 -15.69 -27.30 2.15
N PRO A 158 -14.71 -27.23 3.09
CA PRO A 158 -13.64 -26.24 3.00
C PRO A 158 -12.88 -26.22 1.67
N VAL A 159 -12.55 -27.39 1.10
CA VAL A 159 -11.85 -27.48 -0.20
C VAL A 159 -12.69 -26.92 -1.34
N VAL A 160 -13.98 -27.25 -1.36
CA VAL A 160 -14.92 -26.79 -2.40
C VAL A 160 -15.06 -25.27 -2.35
N ARG A 161 -15.14 -24.70 -1.14
CA ARG A 161 -15.21 -23.25 -0.95
C ARG A 161 -13.98 -22.53 -1.50
N VAL A 162 -12.78 -23.01 -1.18
CA VAL A 162 -11.52 -22.39 -1.65
C VAL A 162 -11.33 -22.57 -3.16
N LEU A 163 -11.78 -23.68 -3.74
CA LEU A 163 -11.82 -23.85 -5.20
C LEU A 163 -12.73 -22.82 -5.85
N ALA A 164 -13.95 -22.64 -5.32
CA ALA A 164 -14.89 -21.64 -5.83
C ALA A 164 -14.35 -20.20 -5.68
N GLU A 165 -13.67 -19.88 -4.58
CA GLU A 165 -12.98 -18.59 -4.41
C GLU A 165 -11.89 -18.38 -5.49
N HIS A 166 -11.10 -19.42 -5.80
CA HIS A 166 -10.08 -19.35 -6.84
C HIS A 166 -10.69 -19.15 -8.23
N ASP A 167 -11.75 -19.90 -8.57
CA ASP A 167 -12.45 -19.78 -9.85
C ASP A 167 -13.13 -18.41 -10.00
N ALA A 168 -13.64 -17.82 -8.91
CA ALA A 168 -14.20 -16.47 -8.94
C ALA A 168 -13.15 -15.38 -9.23
N ILE A 169 -11.94 -15.51 -8.68
CA ILE A 169 -10.82 -14.61 -8.98
C ILE A 169 -10.44 -14.72 -10.46
N LEU A 170 -10.29 -15.95 -10.97
CA LEU A 170 -9.99 -16.20 -12.37
C LEU A 170 -11.07 -15.62 -13.30
N THR A 171 -12.34 -15.83 -12.97
CA THR A 171 -13.47 -15.29 -13.75
C THR A 171 -13.43 -13.77 -13.82
N ARG A 172 -13.17 -13.09 -12.68
CA ARG A 172 -13.01 -11.63 -12.64
C ARG A 172 -11.82 -11.14 -13.46
N TRP A 173 -10.68 -11.83 -13.38
CA TRP A 173 -9.50 -11.46 -14.16
C TRP A 173 -9.73 -11.67 -15.67
N MET A 174 -10.31 -12.81 -16.07
CA MET A 174 -10.60 -13.11 -17.47
C MET A 174 -11.49 -12.05 -18.12
N ALA A 175 -12.37 -11.39 -17.37
CA ALA A 175 -13.17 -10.29 -17.90
C ALA A 175 -12.30 -9.14 -18.46
N TYR A 176 -11.16 -8.82 -17.84
CA TYR A 176 -10.24 -7.79 -18.34
C TYR A 176 -9.48 -8.23 -19.61
N GLU A 177 -9.34 -9.53 -19.83
CA GLU A 177 -8.66 -10.09 -21.01
C GLU A 177 -9.63 -10.28 -22.20
N THR A 178 -10.90 -10.58 -21.93
CA THR A 178 -11.88 -10.92 -22.97
C THR A 178 -12.84 -9.79 -23.32
N ASP A 179 -13.13 -8.89 -22.39
CA ASP A 179 -14.00 -7.74 -22.64
C ASP A 179 -13.18 -6.55 -23.15
N THR A 180 -13.40 -6.20 -24.42
CA THR A 180 -12.74 -5.08 -25.07
C THR A 180 -13.00 -3.74 -24.38
N ALA A 181 -14.17 -3.53 -23.77
CA ALA A 181 -14.47 -2.29 -23.06
C ALA A 181 -13.61 -2.18 -21.80
N LEU A 182 -13.52 -3.24 -21.01
CA LEU A 182 -12.66 -3.29 -19.82
C LEU A 182 -11.18 -3.15 -20.16
N ALA A 183 -10.72 -3.74 -21.26
CA ALA A 183 -9.35 -3.60 -21.73
C ALA A 183 -8.99 -2.14 -22.12
N ILE A 184 -9.94 -1.41 -22.71
CA ILE A 184 -9.77 0.01 -23.08
C ILE A 184 -9.81 0.91 -21.84
N ASP A 185 -10.73 0.67 -20.92
CA ASP A 185 -10.89 1.49 -19.72
C ASP A 185 -9.79 1.25 -18.69
N TYR A 186 -9.29 0.01 -18.60
CA TYR A 186 -8.31 -0.43 -17.59
C TYR A 186 -7.09 -1.13 -18.20
N PRO A 187 -6.32 -0.49 -19.10
CA PRO A 187 -5.22 -1.14 -19.83
C PRO A 187 -4.11 -1.66 -18.90
N VAL A 188 -3.95 -1.06 -17.71
CA VAL A 188 -2.97 -1.50 -16.71
C VAL A 188 -3.29 -2.87 -16.09
N MET A 189 -4.52 -3.39 -16.27
CA MET A 189 -4.94 -4.72 -15.84
C MET A 189 -4.55 -5.83 -16.82
N THR A 190 -4.11 -5.47 -18.03
CA THR A 190 -3.63 -6.38 -19.08
C THR A 190 -2.14 -6.17 -19.38
N ASP A 191 -1.54 -5.05 -18.93
CA ASP A 191 -0.12 -4.75 -19.16
C ASP A 191 0.82 -5.59 -18.27
N PRO A 192 1.69 -6.46 -18.86
CA PRO A 192 2.64 -7.27 -18.11
C PRO A 192 3.72 -6.45 -17.38
N ARG A 193 3.92 -5.17 -17.72
CA ARG A 193 4.87 -4.29 -17.03
C ARG A 193 4.32 -3.72 -15.72
N SER A 194 3.01 -3.84 -15.49
CA SER A 194 2.37 -3.38 -14.26
C SER A 194 2.90 -4.17 -13.06
N PRO A 195 3.54 -3.52 -12.06
CA PRO A 195 4.13 -4.24 -10.92
C PRO A 195 3.07 -4.92 -10.05
N LEU A 196 1.88 -4.33 -9.94
CA LEU A 196 0.76 -4.90 -9.17
C LEU A 196 0.13 -6.10 -9.88
N LEU A 197 -0.04 -6.01 -11.20
CA LEU A 197 -0.49 -7.16 -11.99
C LEU A 197 0.54 -8.29 -11.93
N ALA A 198 1.82 -7.98 -12.04
CA ALA A 198 2.89 -8.97 -11.90
C ALA A 198 2.91 -9.63 -10.51
N GLU A 199 2.57 -8.91 -9.43
CA GLU A 199 2.38 -9.49 -8.10
C GLU A 199 1.21 -10.49 -8.09
N PHE A 200 0.07 -10.10 -8.68
CA PHE A 200 -1.08 -10.98 -8.84
C PHE A 200 -0.73 -12.24 -9.65
N LEU A 201 -0.10 -12.11 -10.81
CA LEU A 201 0.26 -13.23 -11.68
C LEU A 201 1.16 -14.24 -10.96
N ARG A 202 2.19 -13.76 -10.22
CA ARG A 202 3.03 -14.63 -9.39
C ARG A 202 2.25 -15.33 -8.27
N ALA A 203 1.33 -14.62 -7.62
CA ALA A 203 0.49 -15.20 -6.57
C ALA A 203 -0.50 -16.24 -7.12
N HIS A 204 -1.10 -15.94 -8.28
CA HIS A 204 -1.99 -16.84 -9.01
C HIS A 204 -1.27 -18.10 -9.48
N GLU A 205 -0.09 -17.98 -10.09
CA GLU A 205 0.72 -19.14 -10.49
C GLU A 205 0.98 -20.06 -9.29
N ARG A 206 1.29 -19.47 -8.13
CA ARG A 206 1.50 -20.22 -6.88
C ARG A 206 0.22 -20.94 -6.41
N ALA A 207 -0.94 -20.30 -6.53
CA ALA A 207 -2.22 -20.91 -6.22
C ALA A 207 -2.54 -22.06 -7.19
N GLN A 208 -2.24 -21.89 -8.48
CA GLN A 208 -2.43 -22.90 -9.51
C GLN A 208 -1.54 -24.13 -9.28
N TRP A 209 -0.27 -23.96 -8.91
CA TRP A 209 0.63 -25.07 -8.56
C TRP A 209 0.15 -25.89 -7.35
N LEU A 210 -0.55 -25.25 -6.42
CA LEU A 210 -1.09 -25.87 -5.21
C LEU A 210 -2.53 -26.37 -5.39
N ARG A 211 -3.16 -26.08 -6.53
CA ARG A 211 -4.56 -26.42 -6.79
C ARG A 211 -4.74 -27.93 -6.76
N PRO A 212 -5.69 -28.46 -5.96
CA PRO A 212 -6.06 -29.86 -6.01
C PRO A 212 -6.64 -30.21 -7.39
N ALA A 213 -6.25 -31.36 -7.96
CA ALA A 213 -6.72 -31.79 -9.28
C ALA A 213 -8.24 -32.00 -9.32
N THR A 214 -8.82 -32.50 -8.23
CA THR A 214 -10.27 -32.66 -8.06
C THR A 214 -10.71 -32.23 -6.67
N PRO A 215 -11.98 -31.84 -6.47
CA PRO A 215 -12.52 -31.53 -5.14
C PRO A 215 -12.43 -32.69 -4.14
N GLN A 216 -12.35 -33.93 -4.62
CA GLN A 216 -12.24 -35.16 -3.84
C GLN A 216 -10.78 -35.54 -3.54
N THR A 217 -9.81 -34.81 -4.09
CA THR A 217 -8.38 -35.04 -3.83
C THR A 217 -8.10 -34.92 -2.33
N ARG A 218 -7.43 -35.93 -1.79
CA ARG A 218 -7.02 -35.93 -0.38
C ARG A 218 -5.92 -34.89 -0.16
N LEU A 219 -6.17 -33.97 0.77
CA LEU A 219 -5.23 -32.97 1.23
C LEU A 219 -4.88 -33.19 2.70
N GLU A 220 -3.60 -33.01 3.04
CA GLU A 220 -3.23 -32.83 4.44
C GLU A 220 -3.60 -31.42 4.92
N PRO A 221 -3.76 -31.20 6.24
CA PRO A 221 -4.02 -29.87 6.78
C PRO A 221 -2.99 -28.82 6.35
N ALA A 222 -1.71 -29.21 6.20
CA ALA A 222 -0.64 -28.33 5.73
C ALA A 222 -0.81 -27.94 4.26
N ASP A 223 -1.17 -28.88 3.39
CA ASP A 223 -1.39 -28.62 1.96
C ASP A 223 -2.63 -27.75 1.74
N PHE A 224 -3.72 -28.04 2.47
CA PHE A 224 -4.92 -27.21 2.44
C PHE A 224 -4.63 -25.79 2.93
N LEU A 225 -3.88 -25.64 4.04
CA LEU A 225 -3.44 -24.35 4.55
C LEU A 225 -2.65 -23.57 3.50
N ALA A 226 -1.67 -24.21 2.86
CA ALA A 226 -0.84 -23.60 1.82
C ALA A 226 -1.67 -23.14 0.61
N TYR A 227 -2.58 -24.00 0.11
CA TYR A 227 -3.46 -23.67 -1.01
C TYR A 227 -4.40 -22.50 -0.66
N ARG A 228 -5.10 -22.59 0.47
CA ARG A 228 -6.01 -21.54 0.97
C ARG A 228 -5.30 -20.18 1.10
N ASP A 229 -4.10 -20.18 1.65
CA ASP A 229 -3.31 -18.97 1.86
C ASP A 229 -2.72 -18.43 0.53
N ALA A 230 -2.48 -19.29 -0.47
CA ALA A 230 -2.12 -18.86 -1.83
C ALA A 230 -3.30 -18.20 -2.55
N VAL A 231 -4.49 -18.79 -2.49
CA VAL A 231 -5.72 -18.23 -3.08
C VAL A 231 -6.05 -16.87 -2.48
N ARG A 232 -6.01 -16.73 -1.15
CA ARG A 232 -6.22 -15.41 -0.50
C ARG A 232 -5.20 -14.36 -0.93
N ARG A 233 -3.92 -14.74 -1.07
CA ARG A 233 -2.88 -13.82 -1.56
C ARG A 233 -3.12 -13.39 -3.00
N ALA A 234 -3.51 -14.33 -3.87
CA ALA A 234 -3.87 -14.00 -5.24
C ALA A 234 -5.07 -13.04 -5.28
N GLY A 235 -6.12 -13.30 -4.50
CA GLY A 235 -7.27 -12.40 -4.38
C GLY A 235 -6.89 -11.00 -3.91
N HIS A 236 -6.12 -10.88 -2.83
CA HIS A 236 -5.67 -9.57 -2.34
C HIS A 236 -4.77 -8.82 -3.32
N ALA A 237 -3.87 -9.52 -4.02
CA ALA A 237 -3.03 -8.91 -5.04
C ALA A 237 -3.87 -8.41 -6.23
N PHE A 238 -4.86 -9.19 -6.65
CA PHE A 238 -5.81 -8.79 -7.68
C PHE A 238 -6.63 -7.56 -7.27
N ASP A 239 -7.22 -7.57 -6.07
CA ASP A 239 -8.02 -6.45 -5.56
C ASP A 239 -7.19 -5.17 -5.46
N ARG A 240 -5.91 -5.26 -5.07
CA ARG A 240 -4.98 -4.12 -5.03
C ARG A 240 -4.70 -3.58 -6.43
N ALA A 241 -4.47 -4.46 -7.41
CA ALA A 241 -4.28 -4.07 -8.81
C ALA A 241 -5.53 -3.37 -9.36
N GLU A 242 -6.71 -3.97 -9.16
CA GLU A 242 -8.00 -3.43 -9.62
C GLU A 242 -8.32 -2.07 -8.98
N GLN A 243 -8.14 -1.93 -7.66
CA GLN A 243 -8.35 -0.65 -6.98
C GLN A 243 -7.36 0.42 -7.44
N SER A 244 -6.13 0.05 -7.77
CA SER A 244 -5.15 0.97 -8.34
C SER A 244 -5.54 1.37 -9.77
N ALA A 245 -6.01 0.43 -10.58
CA ALA A 245 -6.44 0.67 -11.95
C ALA A 245 -7.65 1.61 -11.99
N ARG A 246 -8.65 1.38 -11.12
CA ARG A 246 -9.84 2.24 -11.03
C ARG A 246 -9.51 3.65 -10.55
N ARG A 247 -8.63 3.79 -9.55
CA ARG A 247 -8.17 5.12 -9.08
C ARG A 247 -7.30 5.84 -10.11
N GLY A 248 -6.52 5.12 -10.90
CA GLY A 248 -5.74 5.68 -12.00
C GLY A 248 -6.58 6.02 -13.23
N GLY A 249 -7.69 5.30 -13.44
CA GLY A 249 -8.71 5.59 -14.45
C GLY A 249 -9.60 6.78 -14.09
N GLU A 250 -9.70 7.12 -12.80
CA GLU A 250 -10.24 8.41 -12.30
C GLU A 250 -9.25 9.58 -12.52
N GLN A 251 -8.35 9.48 -13.50
CA GLN A 251 -7.78 10.67 -14.12
C GLN A 251 -8.76 11.14 -15.19
N PRO A 252 -9.30 12.36 -15.10
CA PRO A 252 -10.27 12.89 -16.05
C PRO A 252 -9.66 12.88 -17.45
N ARG A 253 -10.12 11.95 -18.30
CA ARG A 253 -9.62 11.73 -19.67
C ARG A 253 -9.93 12.89 -20.65
N VAL A 254 -10.35 14.05 -20.15
CA VAL A 254 -10.56 15.29 -20.92
C VAL A 254 -10.10 16.54 -20.16
N GLU A 255 -9.14 16.44 -19.23
CA GLU A 255 -8.55 17.61 -18.55
C GLU A 255 -7.06 17.80 -18.83
N GLY A 256 -6.38 16.90 -19.56
CA GLY A 256 -4.95 17.01 -19.83
C GLY A 256 -4.57 18.33 -20.52
N THR A 257 -5.31 18.75 -21.55
CA THR A 257 -5.07 20.03 -22.24
C THR A 257 -5.51 21.24 -21.41
N ASP A 258 -6.64 21.14 -20.72
CA ASP A 258 -7.22 22.27 -19.98
C ASP A 258 -6.52 22.50 -18.62
N ALA A 259 -6.07 21.46 -17.94
CA ALA A 259 -5.31 21.55 -16.70
C ALA A 259 -3.91 22.09 -16.96
N TRP A 260 -3.23 21.67 -18.02
CA TRP A 260 -1.96 22.27 -18.45
C TRP A 260 -2.15 23.73 -18.87
N SER A 261 -3.25 24.07 -19.56
CA SER A 261 -3.60 25.45 -19.89
C SER A 261 -3.83 26.31 -18.65
N ARG A 262 -4.53 25.80 -17.62
CA ARG A 262 -4.74 26.51 -16.35
C ARG A 262 -3.45 26.69 -15.55
N VAL A 263 -2.61 25.66 -15.46
CA VAL A 263 -1.31 25.75 -14.79
C VAL A 263 -0.37 26.71 -15.51
N ALA A 264 -0.35 26.69 -16.85
CA ALA A 264 0.41 27.64 -17.65
C ALA A 264 -0.09 29.08 -17.46
N SER A 265 -1.40 29.28 -17.35
CA SER A 265 -2.01 30.59 -17.10
C SER A 265 -1.70 31.11 -15.69
N ASP A 266 -1.83 30.27 -14.66
CA ASP A 266 -1.47 30.64 -13.28
C ASP A 266 0.03 30.96 -13.12
N LEU A 267 0.89 30.21 -13.81
CA LEU A 267 2.33 30.45 -13.84
C LEU A 267 2.66 31.76 -14.57
N ALA A 268 1.98 32.05 -15.67
CA ALA A 268 2.12 33.32 -16.39
C ALA A 268 1.67 34.51 -15.54
N GLU A 269 0.54 34.41 -14.83
CA GLU A 269 0.07 35.46 -13.95
C GLU A 269 0.97 35.68 -12.72
N THR A 270 1.49 34.61 -12.14
CA THR A 270 2.47 34.73 -11.04
C THR A 270 3.77 35.37 -11.51
N ALA A 271 4.24 35.04 -12.72
CA ALA A 271 5.40 35.70 -13.32
C ALA A 271 5.12 37.20 -13.57
N GLN A 272 3.93 37.56 -14.06
CA GLN A 272 3.53 38.96 -14.26
C GLN A 272 3.42 39.73 -12.93
N ARG A 273 2.85 39.13 -11.88
CA ARG A 273 2.79 39.73 -10.54
C ARG A 273 4.18 39.91 -9.93
N ALA A 274 5.07 38.95 -10.10
CA ALA A 274 6.47 39.07 -9.66
C ALA A 274 7.21 40.18 -10.40
N LEU A 275 6.99 40.33 -11.71
CA LEU A 275 7.54 41.43 -12.50
C LEU A 275 6.99 42.79 -12.08
N ALA A 276 5.69 42.89 -11.80
CA ALA A 276 5.09 44.13 -11.30
C ALA A 276 5.66 44.52 -9.92
N HIS A 277 5.81 43.57 -9.00
CA HIS A 277 6.44 43.81 -7.70
C HIS A 277 7.92 44.20 -7.82
N SER A 278 8.64 43.60 -8.77
CA SER A 278 10.02 43.99 -9.10
C SER A 278 10.09 45.45 -9.56
N MET A 279 9.25 45.84 -10.53
CA MET A 279 9.21 47.23 -11.01
C MET A 279 8.81 48.23 -9.91
N GLU A 280 7.86 47.88 -9.05
CA GLU A 280 7.44 48.75 -7.96
C GLU A 280 8.52 48.88 -6.87
N SER A 281 9.26 47.79 -6.61
CA SER A 281 10.43 47.81 -5.71
C SER A 281 11.57 48.66 -6.27
N MET A 282 11.82 48.60 -7.58
CA MET A 282 12.79 49.44 -8.27
C MET A 282 12.35 50.91 -8.26
N GLY A 283 11.05 51.18 -8.44
CA GLY A 283 10.48 52.53 -8.33
C GLY A 283 10.62 53.12 -6.92
N ARG A 284 10.38 52.32 -5.87
CA ARG A 284 10.59 52.74 -4.47
C ARG A 284 12.07 52.94 -4.14
N ALA A 285 12.96 52.13 -4.68
CA ALA A 285 14.41 52.31 -4.51
C ALA A 285 14.93 53.55 -5.25
N ALA A 286 14.43 53.82 -6.46
CA ALA A 286 14.72 55.04 -7.21
C ALA A 286 14.21 56.30 -6.47
N ALA A 287 13.04 56.24 -5.85
CA ALA A 287 12.51 57.34 -5.03
C ALA A 287 13.35 57.59 -3.75
N ARG A 288 13.84 56.53 -3.09
CA ARG A 288 14.72 56.65 -1.92
C ARG A 288 16.08 57.28 -2.26
N THR A 289 16.69 56.88 -3.37
CA THR A 289 17.97 57.45 -3.83
C THR A 289 17.85 58.91 -4.31
N TRP A 290 16.67 59.34 -4.74
CA TRP A 290 16.37 60.76 -4.98
C TRP A 290 16.23 61.56 -3.67
N ASN A 291 15.52 61.02 -2.67
CA ASN A 291 15.38 61.66 -1.36
C ASN A 291 16.72 61.75 -0.60
N GLU A 292 17.57 60.73 -0.67
CA GLU A 292 18.91 60.74 -0.06
C GLU A 292 19.85 61.75 -0.72
N ARG A 293 19.71 61.97 -2.04
CA ARG A 293 20.45 63.04 -2.75
C ARG A 293 19.89 64.43 -2.45
N GLY A 294 18.59 64.56 -2.20
CA GLY A 294 17.97 65.80 -1.71
C GLY A 294 18.38 66.16 -0.28
N ALA A 295 18.63 65.16 0.58
CA ALA A 295 19.02 65.34 1.97
C ALA A 295 20.49 65.77 2.17
N LYS A 296 21.34 65.66 1.13
CA LYS A 296 22.73 66.15 1.16
C LYS A 296 22.86 67.52 0.50
N ARG A 297 22.28 68.54 1.15
CA ARG A 297 22.62 69.95 0.90
C ARG A 297 23.15 70.55 2.20
N PRO A 298 24.41 71.02 2.28
CA PRO A 298 25.03 71.33 3.57
C PRO A 298 24.57 72.70 4.09
N GLN A 299 24.03 72.74 5.31
CA GLN A 299 23.80 73.97 6.06
C GLN A 299 25.10 74.35 6.78
N LYS A 300 25.69 75.47 6.37
CA LYS A 300 26.96 76.05 6.83
C LYS A 300 26.83 76.55 8.28
N ARG A 301 27.70 76.07 9.18
CA ARG A 301 27.86 76.55 10.58
C ARG A 301 28.63 77.88 10.63
N VAL A 302 28.31 78.71 11.62
CA VAL A 302 29.12 79.83 12.14
C VAL A 302 29.19 79.70 13.68
N PRO A 303 30.31 80.04 14.36
CA PRO A 303 30.51 79.76 15.78
C PRO A 303 30.46 81.00 16.73
N ASP A 304 30.45 80.65 18.03
CA ASP A 304 30.83 81.37 19.27
C ASP A 304 29.89 82.38 19.95
N ALA A 305 29.50 82.10 21.22
CA ALA A 305 29.94 82.82 22.44
C ALA A 305 29.15 82.42 23.72
N ASP A 306 29.88 82.27 24.82
CA ASP A 306 29.61 82.49 26.27
C ASP A 306 28.46 81.78 27.04
N GLY A 307 28.77 81.29 28.25
CA GLY A 307 27.83 80.71 29.25
C GLY A 307 27.20 81.76 30.20
N PRO A 308 26.66 81.42 31.41
CA PRO A 308 26.39 80.11 32.04
C PRO A 308 24.98 80.00 32.71
N ASP A 309 24.78 78.92 33.49
CA ASP A 309 23.90 78.74 34.67
C ASP A 309 22.44 78.21 34.63
N SER A 310 22.26 77.12 35.40
CA SER A 310 21.16 76.80 36.35
C SER A 310 19.84 76.09 35.92
N ARG A 311 19.64 74.93 36.59
CA ARG A 311 18.44 74.43 37.33
C ARG A 311 17.05 74.27 36.65
N ARG A 312 16.58 73.01 36.77
CA ARG A 312 15.31 72.56 37.39
C ARG A 312 13.99 72.69 36.58
N GLY A 313 13.30 71.55 36.44
CA GLY A 313 11.85 71.46 36.71
C GLY A 313 10.90 71.06 35.57
N ALA A 314 10.40 69.82 35.65
CA ALA A 314 8.98 69.41 35.70
C ALA A 314 7.93 69.84 34.64
N GLY A 315 7.02 68.89 34.37
CA GLY A 315 5.65 69.11 33.87
C GLY A 315 5.40 68.51 32.48
N ALA A 316 4.85 67.30 32.35
CA ALA A 316 3.42 66.96 32.43
C ALA A 316 2.57 67.58 31.32
N ALA A 317 1.94 66.74 30.48
CA ALA A 317 0.49 66.73 30.23
C ALA A 317 0.13 65.88 29.01
N GLN A 318 -0.66 64.85 29.27
CA GLN A 318 -1.63 64.25 28.35
C GLN A 318 -2.93 65.09 28.43
N PRO A 319 -3.74 65.13 27.36
CA PRO A 319 -5.03 64.42 27.37
C PRO A 319 -5.33 63.79 25.99
N ASP A 320 -5.96 62.62 25.84
CA ASP A 320 -7.32 62.14 26.20
C ASP A 320 -8.45 62.50 25.22
N ALA A 321 -9.10 61.42 24.77
CA ALA A 321 -10.52 61.22 24.45
C ALA A 321 -11.15 61.76 23.14
N GLY A 322 -11.94 60.88 22.51
CA GLY A 322 -12.89 61.25 21.46
C GLY A 322 -13.51 60.06 20.70
N SER A 323 -14.28 59.22 21.40
CA SER A 323 -15.16 58.19 20.82
C SER A 323 -16.39 58.82 20.14
N GLY A 324 -16.86 58.25 19.03
CA GLY A 324 -18.12 58.63 18.38
C GLY A 324 -18.58 57.59 17.35
N GLU A 325 -19.71 56.96 17.64
CA GLU A 325 -20.37 55.83 16.97
C GLU A 325 -21.51 56.31 16.04
N GLY A 326 -21.86 55.58 14.96
CA GLY A 326 -23.18 55.74 14.30
C GLY A 326 -23.33 55.46 12.79
N THR A 327 -23.67 54.20 12.44
CA THR A 327 -24.73 53.74 11.49
C THR A 327 -24.55 53.79 9.93
N PRO A 328 -25.06 52.79 9.14
CA PRO A 328 -24.71 52.51 7.73
C PRO A 328 -25.82 52.84 6.69
N PRO A 329 -25.59 52.57 5.38
CA PRO A 329 -26.63 51.89 4.60
C PRO A 329 -26.16 50.88 3.52
N ARG A 330 -27.18 50.21 2.97
CA ARG A 330 -27.28 49.04 2.08
C ARG A 330 -26.86 49.28 0.62
N GLY A 331 -26.61 48.18 -0.11
CA GLY A 331 -26.83 48.09 -1.56
C GLY A 331 -25.90 47.13 -2.29
N GLY A 332 -26.38 45.92 -2.64
CA GLY A 332 -25.69 44.99 -3.55
C GLY A 332 -26.38 44.93 -4.91
N PRO A 333 -25.72 44.40 -5.95
CA PRO A 333 -26.41 43.87 -7.13
C PRO A 333 -26.15 42.37 -7.33
N PHE A 334 -27.25 41.64 -7.47
CA PHE A 334 -27.37 40.24 -7.93
C PHE A 334 -27.49 40.25 -9.47
N TRP A 335 -26.77 39.38 -10.18
CA TRP A 335 -26.87 39.21 -11.64
C TRP A 335 -27.21 37.76 -12.03
N PRO A 336 -28.12 37.52 -13.00
CA PRO A 336 -28.75 36.22 -13.25
C PRO A 336 -28.04 35.37 -14.34
N PRO A 337 -28.30 34.04 -14.41
CA PRO A 337 -27.74 33.14 -15.43
C PRO A 337 -28.49 33.21 -16.78
N PRO A 338 -27.80 33.01 -17.93
CA PRO A 338 -28.41 33.10 -19.26
C PRO A 338 -29.29 31.87 -19.62
N ALA A 339 -30.38 32.16 -20.33
CA ALA A 339 -31.42 31.21 -20.75
C ALA A 339 -30.97 30.31 -21.92
N ARG A 340 -31.54 29.08 -21.95
CA ARG A 340 -31.44 28.11 -23.05
C ARG A 340 -32.54 28.39 -24.09
N ASP A 341 -32.16 28.50 -25.35
CA ASP A 341 -33.09 28.46 -26.47
C ASP A 341 -33.67 27.05 -26.68
N ARG A 342 -34.99 26.96 -26.85
CA ARG A 342 -35.71 25.77 -27.32
C ARG A 342 -36.24 26.04 -28.74
N PRO A 343 -36.08 25.14 -29.72
CA PRO A 343 -36.75 25.27 -31.01
C PRO A 343 -38.24 24.89 -30.92
N ARG A 344 -39.09 25.69 -31.59
CA ARG A 344 -40.53 25.42 -31.81
C ARG A 344 -40.74 24.49 -33.02
N PRO A 345 -41.79 23.66 -33.03
CA PRO A 345 -42.14 22.80 -34.17
C PRO A 345 -42.94 23.56 -35.25
N PRO A 346 -42.88 23.16 -36.53
CA PRO A 346 -43.87 23.58 -37.51
C PRO A 346 -45.15 22.72 -37.42
N ALA A 347 -46.28 23.39 -37.62
CA ALA A 347 -47.62 22.82 -37.68
C ALA A 347 -48.05 22.52 -39.12
N SER A 348 -49.07 21.65 -39.19
CA SER A 348 -49.91 21.22 -40.34
C SER A 348 -49.50 19.93 -41.03
#